data_AF-A0AA48GRL8-F1
#
_entry.id   AF-A0AA48GRL8-F1
#
_cell.length_a   1.000
_cell.length_b   1.000
_cell.length_c   1.000
_cell.angle_alpha   90.00
_cell.angle_beta   90.00
_cell.angle_gamma   90.00
#
_symmetry.space_group_name_H-M   'P 1'
#
loop_
_entity.id
_entity.type
_entity.pdbx_description
1 polymer ?
#
loop_
_entity_poly.entity_id
_entity_poly.type
_entity_poly.pdbx_seq_one_letter_code
_entity_poly.pdbx_strand_id
1 'polypeptide(L)'
;MVSAPRGTSNSLSVRFYCLTPAGLPLRLTLSGMALIHLEPCPVVVTAFAGHSIRFAELVLRMVDRKPDSVERAGYSLIRFDAKGRPDMDRYRRQSEASIRAHQEAFFDDQGGPGNIVDMRDRFTAMGGRWTPSLQESMLLEQAALGRTKAKTLRFDDETFDLEGGHQAPDPVAEKRGTRIFDELPFPVLCDVRLRKLHQRQPKATPAEVPLGCPVDLVVLATKTTGATCRLQGHEGVLVLRDDPTKDLIPGRVITVKPERVWSYQGSTYLRGEKVANRLDAAALGLVPLALKAWGLWDPKDCYWGEEDQPLEAWARPIVARGPRPSFEFEACLPGTDPEDWESDPIQVAIGDWNSGRKAQAIRVLEALCRADLRCLDAHAHLGAFHFERHPERALMHYQVGVAIGRLSLGSKFDGVLAWGCLGNRPYLRCLHGVGLCMWRLGCFDDAETVFDRLLWLNPSDNQGARFILPEVRARRDWKDFADAEKAEL
;
A
#
# COMPACT_ATOMS: atom_id res chain seq x y z
N MET A 1 14.14 -3.24 -46.74
CA MET A 1 13.44 -2.83 -45.50
C MET A 1 12.54 -3.97 -45.08
N VAL A 2 13.00 -4.82 -44.17
CA VAL A 2 12.18 -5.87 -43.55
C VAL A 2 11.59 -5.23 -42.28
N SER A 3 10.27 -5.12 -42.23
CA SER A 3 9.54 -4.62 -41.06
C SER A 3 9.90 -5.48 -39.85
N ALA A 4 10.32 -4.85 -38.76
CA ALA A 4 10.44 -5.54 -37.48
C ALA A 4 9.07 -6.17 -37.12
N PRO A 5 9.02 -7.39 -36.57
CA PRO A 5 7.78 -7.98 -36.11
C PRO A 5 7.21 -7.09 -35.00
N ARG A 6 5.94 -6.68 -35.13
CA ARG A 6 5.21 -5.99 -34.06
C ARG A 6 5.16 -6.96 -32.88
N GLY A 7 5.95 -6.69 -31.83
CA GLY A 7 5.84 -7.43 -30.59
C GLY A 7 4.42 -7.27 -30.04
N THR A 8 3.80 -8.37 -29.62
CA THR A 8 2.51 -8.36 -28.93
C THR A 8 2.59 -7.45 -27.72
N SER A 9 1.76 -6.41 -27.68
CA SER A 9 1.66 -5.51 -26.53
C SER A 9 0.90 -6.23 -25.42
N ASN A 10 1.49 -6.38 -24.24
CA ASN A 10 0.85 -6.99 -23.08
C ASN A 10 0.88 -5.99 -21.91
N SER A 11 -0.27 -5.65 -21.35
CA SER A 11 -0.38 -4.68 -20.25
C SER A 11 -1.53 -5.00 -19.31
N LEU A 12 -1.62 -4.30 -18.17
CA LEU A 12 -2.72 -4.45 -17.21
C LEU A 12 -3.58 -3.18 -17.18
N SER A 13 -4.91 -3.37 -17.08
CA SER A 13 -5.89 -2.31 -16.93
C SER A 13 -6.81 -2.62 -15.74
N VAL A 14 -7.16 -1.62 -14.94
CA VAL A 14 -8.17 -1.78 -13.87
C VAL A 14 -9.48 -1.15 -14.33
N ARG A 15 -10.61 -1.81 -14.06
CA ARG A 15 -11.96 -1.28 -14.31
C ARG A 15 -12.80 -1.38 -13.04
N PHE A 16 -13.53 -0.32 -12.73
CA PHE A 16 -14.41 -0.24 -11.57
C PHE A 16 -15.87 -0.26 -12.01
N TYR A 17 -16.68 -0.98 -11.25
CA TYR A 17 -18.12 -1.07 -11.47
C TYR A 17 -18.87 -0.92 -10.15
N CYS A 18 -20.09 -0.42 -10.21
CA CYS A 18 -21.08 -0.58 -9.16
C CYS A 18 -22.37 -1.15 -9.76
N LEU A 19 -23.13 -1.88 -8.95
CA LEU A 19 -24.43 -2.37 -9.38
C LEU A 19 -25.53 -1.40 -8.95
N THR A 20 -26.45 -1.11 -9.86
CA THR A 20 -27.72 -0.47 -9.50
C THR A 20 -28.52 -1.37 -8.55
N PRO A 21 -29.56 -0.84 -7.87
CA PRO A 21 -30.51 -1.67 -7.13
C PRO A 21 -31.10 -2.81 -7.99
N ALA A 22 -31.26 -2.59 -9.30
CA ALA A 22 -31.69 -3.59 -10.29
C ALA A 22 -30.61 -4.58 -10.75
N GLY A 23 -29.38 -4.52 -10.19
CA GLY A 23 -28.30 -5.45 -10.51
C GLY A 23 -27.56 -5.17 -11.83
N LEU A 24 -27.77 -4.01 -12.45
CA LEU A 24 -27.08 -3.65 -13.69
C LEU A 24 -25.73 -2.98 -13.41
N PRO A 25 -24.65 -3.35 -14.13
CA PRO A 25 -23.34 -2.75 -13.92
C PRO A 25 -23.28 -1.33 -14.49
N LEU A 26 -23.00 -0.38 -13.61
CA LEU A 26 -22.54 0.95 -13.96
C LEU A 26 -21.02 0.99 -13.87
N ARG A 27 -20.38 1.49 -14.92
CA ARG A 27 -18.94 1.66 -14.95
C ARG A 27 -18.55 2.94 -14.22
N LEU A 28 -17.59 2.84 -13.32
CA LEU A 28 -16.95 4.01 -12.72
C LEU A 28 -15.66 4.34 -13.45
N THR A 29 -15.40 5.64 -13.56
CA THR A 29 -14.09 6.14 -13.99
C THR A 29 -13.08 6.01 -12.85
N LEU A 30 -11.79 5.92 -13.18
CA LEU A 30 -10.73 5.92 -12.16
C LEU A 30 -10.76 7.21 -11.33
N SER A 31 -11.02 8.35 -11.96
CA SER A 31 -11.22 9.64 -11.29
C SER A 31 -12.39 9.58 -10.33
N GLY A 32 -13.52 9.02 -10.76
CA GLY A 32 -14.69 8.84 -9.92
C GLY A 32 -14.45 7.94 -8.71
N MET A 33 -13.69 6.85 -8.90
CA MET A 33 -13.29 5.98 -7.80
C MET A 33 -12.32 6.68 -6.84
N ALA A 34 -11.37 7.47 -7.35
CA ALA A 34 -10.46 8.24 -6.52
C ALA A 34 -11.20 9.28 -5.66
N LEU A 35 -12.18 9.98 -6.25
CA LEU A 35 -13.02 10.95 -5.54
C LEU A 35 -13.83 10.29 -4.41
N ILE A 36 -14.36 9.08 -4.62
CA ILE A 36 -15.06 8.31 -3.57
C ILE A 36 -14.14 8.04 -2.36
N HIS A 37 -12.84 7.85 -2.57
CA HIS A 37 -11.88 7.51 -1.50
C HIS A 37 -11.24 8.71 -0.80
N LEU A 38 -11.40 9.93 -1.34
CA LEU A 38 -11.01 11.15 -0.65
C LEU A 38 -11.84 11.29 0.63
N GLU A 39 -11.24 11.89 1.65
CA GLU A 39 -11.95 12.09 2.90
C GLU A 39 -12.06 13.56 3.25
N PRO A 40 -13.30 14.09 3.26
CA PRO A 40 -14.54 13.51 2.75
C PRO A 40 -14.50 13.46 1.22
N CYS A 41 -15.37 12.62 0.71
CA CYS A 41 -15.63 12.54 -0.71
C CYS A 41 -16.27 13.87 -1.17
N PRO A 42 -15.65 14.61 -2.11
CA PRO A 42 -16.18 15.90 -2.58
C PRO A 42 -17.43 15.74 -3.46
N VAL A 43 -17.88 14.50 -3.65
CA VAL A 43 -18.90 14.13 -4.61
C VAL A 43 -20.16 13.63 -3.91
N VAL A 44 -21.30 14.11 -4.41
CA VAL A 44 -22.63 13.70 -3.98
C VAL A 44 -23.31 12.93 -5.11
N VAL A 45 -23.69 11.68 -4.87
CA VAL A 45 -24.46 10.86 -5.80
C VAL A 45 -25.88 10.72 -5.29
N THR A 46 -26.74 11.66 -5.69
CA THR A 46 -28.16 11.71 -5.28
C THR A 46 -28.91 10.41 -5.58
N ALA A 47 -28.60 9.75 -6.71
CA ALA A 47 -29.17 8.46 -7.07
C ALA A 47 -28.86 7.34 -6.05
N PHE A 48 -27.76 7.46 -5.30
CA PHE A 48 -27.39 6.48 -4.27
C PHE A 48 -27.80 6.92 -2.87
N ALA A 49 -28.45 8.09 -2.71
CA ALA A 49 -28.86 8.62 -1.42
C ALA A 49 -29.65 7.59 -0.60
N GLY A 50 -29.19 7.33 0.62
CA GLY A 50 -29.77 6.40 1.58
C GLY A 50 -29.52 4.91 1.29
N HIS A 51 -28.84 4.55 0.20
CA HIS A 51 -28.65 3.17 -0.23
C HIS A 51 -27.25 2.63 0.11
N SER A 52 -27.14 1.30 0.20
CA SER A 52 -25.86 0.60 0.23
C SER A 52 -25.57 0.04 -1.16
N ILE A 53 -24.52 0.50 -1.80
CA ILE A 53 -24.20 0.19 -3.18
C ILE A 53 -23.08 -0.84 -3.25
N ARG A 54 -23.24 -1.79 -4.17
CA ARG A 54 -22.32 -2.90 -4.42
C ARG A 54 -21.30 -2.50 -5.46
N PHE A 55 -20.02 -2.52 -5.09
CA PHE A 55 -18.88 -2.17 -5.95
C PHE A 55 -18.07 -3.42 -6.32
N ALA A 56 -17.44 -3.35 -7.49
CA ALA A 56 -16.53 -4.34 -8.01
C ALA A 56 -15.30 -3.68 -8.66
N GLU A 57 -14.10 -4.12 -8.29
CA GLU A 57 -12.83 -3.80 -8.94
C GLU A 57 -12.41 -5.02 -9.77
N LEU A 58 -12.15 -4.86 -11.07
CA LEU A 58 -11.67 -5.92 -11.95
C LEU A 58 -10.33 -5.52 -12.58
N VAL A 59 -9.33 -6.39 -12.44
CA VAL A 59 -8.00 -6.24 -13.05
C VAL A 59 -7.94 -7.10 -14.30
N LEU A 60 -7.64 -6.48 -15.44
CA LEU A 60 -7.68 -7.09 -16.76
C LEU A 60 -6.28 -7.19 -17.36
N ARG A 61 -6.02 -8.32 -18.01
CA ARG A 61 -4.93 -8.45 -18.97
C ARG A 61 -5.36 -7.86 -20.30
N MET A 62 -4.47 -7.08 -20.89
CA MET A 62 -4.66 -6.43 -22.19
C MET A 62 -3.65 -6.99 -23.16
N VAL A 63 -4.12 -7.56 -24.28
CA VAL A 63 -3.26 -8.03 -25.38
C VAL A 63 -3.62 -7.23 -26.63
N ASP A 64 -2.63 -6.55 -27.22
CA ASP A 64 -2.81 -5.70 -28.40
C ASP A 64 -3.99 -4.71 -28.28
N ARG A 65 -4.10 -4.11 -27.09
CA ARG A 65 -5.11 -3.09 -26.74
C ARG A 65 -6.54 -3.62 -26.65
N LYS A 66 -6.71 -4.94 -26.54
CA LYS A 66 -8.00 -5.59 -26.28
C LYS A 66 -7.97 -6.31 -24.93
N PRO A 67 -9.03 -6.19 -24.12
CA PRO A 67 -9.13 -6.96 -22.88
C PRO A 67 -9.23 -8.45 -23.22
N ASP A 68 -8.34 -9.24 -22.63
CA ASP A 68 -8.19 -10.67 -22.90
C ASP A 68 -8.85 -11.50 -21.79
N SER A 69 -8.42 -11.28 -20.53
CA SER A 69 -8.86 -12.02 -19.35
C SER A 69 -9.00 -11.11 -18.12
N VAL A 70 -9.86 -11.51 -17.17
CA VAL A 70 -9.89 -10.96 -15.81
C VAL A 70 -8.89 -11.75 -14.97
N GLU A 71 -7.86 -11.08 -14.46
CA GLU A 71 -6.82 -11.68 -13.61
C GLU A 71 -7.21 -11.63 -12.12
N ARG A 72 -8.01 -10.64 -11.71
CA ARG A 72 -8.45 -10.46 -10.32
C ARG A 72 -9.78 -9.70 -10.26
N ALA A 73 -10.60 -10.02 -9.25
CA ALA A 73 -11.78 -9.25 -8.89
C ALA A 73 -11.85 -8.99 -7.37
N GLY A 74 -12.36 -7.83 -6.96
CA GLY A 74 -12.64 -7.49 -5.57
C GLY A 74 -14.02 -6.86 -5.40
N TYR A 75 -14.73 -7.18 -4.32
CA TYR A 75 -16.13 -6.79 -4.11
C TYR A 75 -16.33 -6.08 -2.77
N SER A 76 -16.88 -4.87 -2.80
CA SER A 76 -17.08 -4.01 -1.63
C SER A 76 -18.49 -3.44 -1.57
N LEU A 77 -19.00 -3.19 -0.36
CA LEU A 77 -20.26 -2.49 -0.14
C LEU A 77 -19.96 -1.11 0.46
N ILE A 78 -20.49 -0.06 -0.16
CA ILE A 78 -20.35 1.32 0.33
C ILE A 78 -21.72 1.88 0.64
N ARG A 79 -21.91 2.37 1.87
CA ARG A 79 -23.13 3.02 2.36
C ARG A 79 -23.11 4.48 1.91
N PHE A 80 -24.23 4.98 1.42
CA PHE A 80 -24.42 6.40 1.13
C PHE A 80 -25.40 7.02 2.14
N ASP A 81 -25.15 8.25 2.56
CA ASP A 81 -26.01 9.01 3.46
C ASP A 81 -27.28 9.52 2.75
N ALA A 82 -28.18 10.17 3.47
CA ALA A 82 -29.45 10.69 2.92
C ALA A 82 -29.27 11.78 1.85
N LYS A 83 -28.06 12.36 1.72
CA LYS A 83 -27.74 13.34 0.69
C LYS A 83 -27.05 12.68 -0.51
N GLY A 84 -26.59 11.43 -0.40
CA GLY A 84 -25.83 10.75 -1.45
C GLY A 84 -24.32 10.85 -1.29
N ARG A 85 -23.81 11.11 -0.09
CA ARG A 85 -22.36 11.06 0.20
C ARG A 85 -21.95 9.67 0.67
N PRO A 86 -20.85 9.09 0.16
CA PRO A 86 -20.37 7.81 0.63
C PRO A 86 -19.79 7.92 2.05
N ASP A 87 -20.22 7.01 2.94
CA ASP A 87 -19.74 6.88 4.31
C ASP A 87 -18.43 6.08 4.32
N MET A 88 -17.34 6.77 3.94
CA MET A 88 -16.01 6.16 3.85
C MET A 88 -15.41 5.84 5.21
N ASP A 89 -15.77 6.59 6.25
CA ASP A 89 -15.44 6.26 7.64
C ASP A 89 -16.01 4.91 8.03
N ARG A 90 -17.28 4.63 7.68
CA ARG A 90 -17.86 3.30 7.88
C ARG A 90 -17.19 2.26 7.01
N TYR A 91 -16.95 2.52 5.73
CA TYR A 91 -16.24 1.57 4.87
C TYR A 91 -14.87 1.18 5.44
N ARG A 92 -14.11 2.16 5.97
CA ARG A 92 -12.83 1.93 6.65
C ARG A 92 -13.02 1.18 7.97
N ARG A 93 -13.95 1.58 8.84
CA ARG A 93 -14.28 0.85 10.08
C ARG A 93 -14.73 -0.59 9.82
N GLN A 94 -15.45 -0.85 8.73
CA GLN A 94 -15.88 -2.20 8.33
C GLN A 94 -14.72 -3.01 7.75
N SER A 95 -13.82 -2.38 7.01
CA SER A 95 -12.57 -3.00 6.56
C SER A 95 -11.66 -3.35 7.74
N GLU A 96 -11.55 -2.47 8.73
CA GLU A 96 -10.83 -2.69 9.98
C GLU A 96 -11.50 -3.72 10.88
N ALA A 97 -12.82 -3.68 11.02
CA ALA A 97 -13.58 -4.68 11.76
C ALA A 97 -13.49 -6.05 11.07
N SER A 98 -13.39 -6.11 9.73
CA SER A 98 -13.10 -7.37 9.02
C SER A 98 -11.73 -7.93 9.37
N ILE A 99 -10.74 -7.07 9.57
CA ILE A 99 -9.40 -7.45 10.03
C ILE A 99 -9.45 -7.87 11.51
N ARG A 100 -10.15 -7.13 12.37
CA ARG A 100 -10.29 -7.43 13.82
C ARG A 100 -11.14 -8.66 14.10
N ALA A 101 -12.26 -8.84 13.42
CA ALA A 101 -13.12 -10.03 13.50
C ALA A 101 -12.39 -11.30 13.08
N HIS A 102 -11.52 -11.19 12.06
CA HIS A 102 -10.57 -12.25 11.74
C HIS A 102 -9.60 -12.46 12.90
N GLN A 103 -8.98 -11.40 13.44
CA GLN A 103 -8.07 -11.51 14.60
C GLN A 103 -8.74 -12.15 15.84
N GLU A 104 -9.96 -11.78 16.21
CA GLU A 104 -10.68 -12.30 17.38
C GLU A 104 -11.12 -13.76 17.20
N ALA A 105 -11.56 -14.14 15.99
CA ALA A 105 -11.77 -15.55 15.65
C ALA A 105 -10.50 -16.40 15.75
N PHE A 106 -9.33 -15.77 15.63
CA PHE A 106 -8.03 -16.41 15.76
C PHE A 106 -7.55 -16.61 17.22
N PHE A 107 -8.13 -15.93 18.23
CA PHE A 107 -7.63 -15.95 19.62
C PHE A 107 -8.53 -16.66 20.64
N ASP A 108 -9.76 -17.07 20.28
CA ASP A 108 -10.75 -17.63 21.23
C ASP A 108 -10.67 -19.16 21.43
N ASP A 109 -9.67 -19.84 20.86
CA ASP A 109 -9.49 -21.31 21.02
C ASP A 109 -8.54 -21.71 22.15
N GLN A 110 -8.39 -20.85 23.17
CA GLN A 110 -7.78 -21.24 24.45
C GLN A 110 -8.91 -21.35 25.48
N GLY A 111 -9.46 -22.55 25.60
CA GLY A 111 -10.50 -22.89 26.58
C GLY A 111 -10.20 -22.36 27.98
N GLY A 112 -10.91 -21.30 28.35
CA GLY A 112 -11.03 -20.75 29.70
C GLY A 112 -12.46 -20.20 29.86
N PRO A 113 -13.09 -20.28 31.05
CA PRO A 113 -14.53 -20.22 31.17
C PRO A 113 -15.05 -18.79 30.97
N GLY A 114 -15.56 -18.51 29.78
CA GLY A 114 -16.22 -17.27 29.42
C GLY A 114 -16.77 -17.34 28.00
N ASN A 115 -17.82 -18.13 27.81
CA ASN A 115 -18.45 -18.47 26.51
C ASN A 115 -19.20 -17.29 25.84
N ILE A 116 -18.66 -16.07 25.89
CA ILE A 116 -19.26 -14.85 25.33
C ILE A 116 -18.31 -14.27 24.28
N VAL A 117 -18.56 -14.60 23.01
CA VAL A 117 -17.91 -14.02 21.85
C VAL A 117 -18.45 -12.60 21.62
N ASP A 118 -17.58 -11.59 21.53
CA ASP A 118 -18.01 -10.24 21.13
C ASP A 118 -18.33 -10.24 19.62
N MET A 119 -19.61 -10.42 19.30
CA MET A 119 -20.07 -10.49 17.93
C MET A 119 -20.10 -9.13 17.22
N ARG A 120 -19.83 -8.01 17.92
CA ARG A 120 -19.99 -6.65 17.37
C ARG A 120 -19.08 -6.39 16.17
N ASP A 121 -17.82 -6.79 16.24
CA ASP A 121 -16.87 -6.59 15.15
C ASP A 121 -17.12 -7.56 13.98
N ARG A 122 -17.57 -8.79 14.27
CA ARG A 122 -18.00 -9.76 13.23
C ARG A 122 -19.24 -9.27 12.46
N PHE A 123 -20.24 -8.72 13.15
CA PHE A 123 -21.41 -8.11 12.51
C PHE A 123 -21.03 -6.85 11.73
N THR A 124 -20.09 -6.05 12.24
CA THR A 124 -19.60 -4.84 11.55
C THR A 124 -18.83 -5.20 10.26
N ALA A 125 -18.00 -6.24 10.30
CA ALA A 125 -17.24 -6.77 9.16
C ALA A 125 -18.12 -7.29 8.02
N MET A 126 -19.13 -8.11 8.34
CA MET A 126 -20.05 -8.68 7.35
C MET A 126 -20.84 -7.61 6.59
N GLY A 127 -21.00 -6.42 7.17
CA GLY A 127 -21.74 -5.32 6.56
C GLY A 127 -20.99 -4.52 5.48
N GLY A 128 -19.73 -4.84 5.15
CA GLY A 128 -18.89 -4.07 4.21
C GLY A 128 -18.44 -4.83 2.95
N ARG A 129 -18.73 -6.13 2.83
CA ARG A 129 -18.44 -6.97 1.67
C ARG A 129 -19.72 -7.60 1.14
N TRP A 130 -19.72 -7.95 -0.13
CA TRP A 130 -20.79 -8.73 -0.75
C TRP A 130 -20.19 -9.78 -1.67
N THR A 131 -20.88 -10.90 -1.83
CA THR A 131 -20.49 -11.96 -2.75
C THR A 131 -21.42 -11.91 -3.95
N PRO A 132 -20.92 -11.72 -5.18
CA PRO A 132 -21.77 -11.76 -6.36
C PRO A 132 -22.33 -13.15 -6.59
N SER A 133 -23.56 -13.20 -7.09
CA SER A 133 -24.09 -14.41 -7.74
C SER A 133 -23.29 -14.73 -9.00
N LEU A 134 -23.41 -15.98 -9.48
CA LEU A 134 -22.78 -16.40 -10.74
C LEU A 134 -23.18 -15.49 -11.91
N GLN A 135 -24.45 -15.09 -11.97
CA GLN A 135 -24.98 -14.21 -13.00
C GLN A 135 -24.37 -12.80 -12.92
N GLU A 136 -24.22 -12.24 -11.71
CA GLU A 136 -23.61 -10.91 -11.51
C GLU A 136 -22.10 -10.93 -11.82
N SER A 137 -21.40 -12.00 -11.45
CA SER A 137 -19.98 -12.19 -11.80
C SER A 137 -19.79 -12.26 -13.32
N MET A 138 -20.62 -13.05 -14.02
CA MET A 138 -20.60 -13.14 -15.48
C MET A 138 -20.93 -11.81 -16.16
N LEU A 139 -21.92 -11.06 -15.64
CA LEU A 139 -22.28 -9.74 -16.17
C LEU A 139 -21.14 -8.73 -16.01
N LEU A 140 -20.51 -8.70 -14.83
CA LEU A 140 -19.37 -7.82 -14.55
C LEU A 140 -18.16 -8.18 -15.42
N GLU A 141 -17.86 -9.46 -15.58
CA GLU A 141 -16.79 -9.94 -16.46
C GLU A 141 -17.05 -9.59 -17.93
N GLN A 142 -18.26 -9.84 -18.44
CA GLN A 142 -18.62 -9.49 -19.82
C GLN A 142 -18.55 -7.97 -20.05
N ALA A 143 -19.00 -7.17 -19.09
CA ALA A 143 -18.87 -5.72 -19.14
C ALA A 143 -17.39 -5.27 -19.10
N ALA A 144 -16.57 -5.92 -18.27
CA ALA A 144 -15.15 -5.61 -18.14
C ALA A 144 -14.33 -6.03 -19.37
N LEU A 145 -14.71 -7.11 -20.05
CA LEU A 145 -14.10 -7.53 -21.31
C LEU A 145 -14.68 -6.78 -22.54
N GLY A 146 -15.60 -5.82 -22.33
CA GLY A 146 -16.19 -5.02 -23.41
C GLY A 146 -17.17 -5.80 -24.30
N ARG A 147 -17.64 -6.97 -23.84
CA ARG A 147 -18.65 -7.81 -24.53
C ARG A 147 -20.07 -7.27 -24.33
N THR A 148 -20.29 -6.54 -23.24
CA THR A 148 -21.58 -5.91 -22.91
C THR A 148 -21.37 -4.43 -22.59
N LYS A 149 -22.27 -3.56 -23.08
CA LYS A 149 -22.17 -2.11 -22.86
C LYS A 149 -22.71 -1.77 -21.46
N ALA A 150 -21.86 -1.20 -20.60
CA ALA A 150 -22.24 -0.66 -19.30
C ALA A 150 -22.35 0.88 -19.37
N LYS A 151 -23.39 1.46 -18.76
CA LYS A 151 -23.53 2.93 -18.65
C LYS A 151 -22.44 3.44 -17.70
N THR A 152 -21.79 4.55 -18.04
CA THR A 152 -20.78 5.16 -17.17
C THR A 152 -21.47 6.07 -16.17
N LEU A 153 -21.13 5.91 -14.90
CA LEU A 153 -21.53 6.84 -13.85
C LEU A 153 -20.60 8.05 -13.91
N ARG A 154 -21.18 9.22 -14.16
CA ARG A 154 -20.52 10.52 -14.04
C ARG A 154 -21.00 11.17 -12.75
N PHE A 155 -20.06 11.77 -12.04
CA PHE A 155 -20.27 12.30 -10.70
C PHE A 155 -20.79 13.74 -10.69
N ASP A 156 -21.08 14.25 -11.89
CA ASP A 156 -21.45 15.63 -12.21
C ASP A 156 -22.89 15.72 -12.76
N ASP A 157 -23.56 14.57 -12.96
CA ASP A 157 -24.95 14.48 -13.42
C ASP A 157 -25.90 14.46 -12.20
N GLU A 158 -26.59 15.58 -11.93
CA GLU A 158 -27.60 15.70 -10.86
C GLU A 158 -28.84 14.82 -11.10
N THR A 159 -29.03 14.32 -12.33
CA THR A 159 -30.23 13.60 -12.79
C THR A 159 -29.90 12.22 -13.34
N PHE A 160 -29.26 11.36 -12.53
CA PHE A 160 -29.15 9.94 -12.88
C PHE A 160 -30.46 9.19 -12.55
N ASP A 161 -31.35 9.07 -13.54
CA ASP A 161 -32.60 8.30 -13.40
C ASP A 161 -32.30 6.79 -13.26
N LEU A 162 -32.75 6.20 -12.14
CA LEU A 162 -32.62 4.77 -11.84
C LEU A 162 -33.74 3.92 -12.47
N GLU A 163 -34.73 4.55 -13.12
CA GLU A 163 -35.91 3.84 -13.61
C GLU A 163 -35.68 3.24 -15.01
N GLY A 164 -35.33 1.96 -15.01
CA GLY A 164 -35.69 1.02 -16.08
C GLY A 164 -36.56 -0.07 -15.46
N GLY A 165 -37.88 0.12 -15.49
CA GLY A 165 -38.83 -0.66 -14.69
C GLY A 165 -39.09 -2.10 -15.16
N HIS A 166 -39.25 -3.01 -14.20
CA HIS A 166 -40.43 -3.89 -14.07
C HIS A 166 -40.42 -4.67 -12.74
N GLN A 167 -41.57 -4.64 -12.06
CA GLN A 167 -42.14 -5.49 -11.00
C GLN A 167 -41.22 -6.38 -10.14
N ALA A 168 -41.25 -6.08 -8.83
CA ALA A 168 -40.75 -6.93 -7.76
C ALA A 168 -41.56 -8.23 -7.61
N PRO A 169 -40.93 -9.36 -7.23
CA PRO A 169 -41.62 -10.44 -6.54
C PRO A 169 -41.51 -10.28 -5.01
N ASP A 170 -42.62 -10.60 -4.34
CA ASP A 170 -42.86 -10.56 -2.89
C ASP A 170 -41.91 -11.45 -2.05
N PRO A 171 -41.78 -11.18 -0.73
CA PRO A 171 -40.88 -11.89 0.15
C PRO A 171 -41.53 -13.18 0.69
N VAL A 172 -40.88 -14.33 0.52
CA VAL A 172 -41.31 -15.58 1.17
C VAL A 172 -40.13 -16.31 1.83
N ALA A 173 -40.26 -16.37 3.16
CA ALA A 173 -39.91 -17.43 4.11
C ALA A 173 -38.47 -17.96 4.23
N GLU A 174 -37.95 -17.79 5.45
CA GLU A 174 -36.99 -18.69 6.11
C GLU A 174 -37.30 -20.18 5.86
N LYS A 175 -36.24 -20.96 5.61
CA LYS A 175 -36.02 -22.25 6.30
C LYS A 175 -34.60 -22.82 6.10
N ARG A 176 -33.95 -23.04 7.25
CA ARG A 176 -33.07 -24.16 7.64
C ARG A 176 -32.10 -24.72 6.58
N GLY A 177 -30.82 -24.43 6.82
CA GLY A 177 -29.86 -25.41 7.33
C GLY A 177 -29.45 -26.55 6.40
N THR A 178 -28.22 -26.48 5.93
CA THR A 178 -27.41 -27.70 5.77
C THR A 178 -25.94 -27.37 5.97
N ARG A 179 -25.34 -28.11 6.92
CA ARG A 179 -23.95 -28.07 7.32
C ARG A 179 -23.09 -28.49 6.15
N ILE A 180 -22.22 -27.62 5.67
CA ILE A 180 -21.03 -27.98 4.91
C ILE A 180 -19.94 -27.01 5.39
N PHE A 181 -18.74 -27.52 5.64
CA PHE A 181 -17.61 -26.87 6.34
C PHE A 181 -17.58 -27.07 7.87
N ASP A 182 -17.90 -28.29 8.31
CA ASP A 182 -17.10 -28.92 9.38
C ASP A 182 -15.84 -29.50 8.71
N GLU A 183 -14.69 -29.36 9.38
CA GLU A 183 -13.36 -29.90 9.02
C GLU A 183 -12.48 -29.09 8.05
N LEU A 184 -11.88 -28.00 8.55
CA LEU A 184 -10.53 -27.61 8.16
C LEU A 184 -9.70 -27.25 9.41
N PRO A 185 -8.48 -27.80 9.57
CA PRO A 185 -7.66 -27.58 10.76
C PRO A 185 -7.00 -26.19 10.77
N PHE A 186 -7.05 -25.53 11.93
CA PHE A 186 -6.24 -24.42 12.49
C PHE A 186 -4.87 -24.10 11.83
N PRO A 187 -4.30 -22.86 11.94
CA PRO A 187 -3.51 -22.49 13.17
C PRO A 187 -3.30 -20.99 13.54
N VAL A 188 -3.16 -20.70 14.85
CA VAL A 188 -1.97 -20.19 15.62
C VAL A 188 -0.92 -19.27 14.93
N LEU A 189 -1.22 -18.60 13.80
CA LEU A 189 -0.19 -18.15 12.86
C LEU A 189 0.55 -16.86 13.19
N CYS A 190 0.00 -15.88 13.91
CA CYS A 190 0.69 -14.57 14.06
C CYS A 190 1.89 -14.63 15.02
N ASP A 191 1.77 -15.36 16.14
CA ASP A 191 2.86 -15.50 17.11
C ASP A 191 3.91 -16.53 16.64
N VAL A 192 3.48 -17.56 15.90
CA VAL A 192 4.37 -18.51 15.22
C VAL A 192 5.08 -17.87 14.03
N ARG A 193 4.46 -16.96 13.27
CA ARG A 193 5.09 -16.28 12.12
C ARG A 193 6.00 -15.13 12.53
N LEU A 194 5.70 -14.40 13.60
CA LEU A 194 6.73 -13.56 14.25
C LEU A 194 7.90 -14.45 14.68
N ARG A 195 7.68 -15.64 15.26
CA ARG A 195 8.77 -16.59 15.55
C ARG A 195 9.48 -17.11 14.28
N LYS A 196 8.80 -17.28 13.13
CA LYS A 196 9.41 -17.62 11.82
C LYS A 196 10.20 -16.45 11.21
N LEU A 197 9.74 -15.21 11.39
CA LEU A 197 10.50 -13.97 11.08
C LEU A 197 11.71 -13.80 12.00
N HIS A 198 11.62 -14.33 13.22
CA HIS A 198 12.77 -14.58 14.10
C HIS A 198 13.49 -15.89 13.72
N GLN A 199 13.76 -16.12 12.42
CA GLN A 199 14.86 -17.04 12.09
C GLN A 199 16.07 -16.62 12.92
N ARG A 200 16.74 -17.61 13.54
CA ARG A 200 17.94 -17.35 14.35
C ARG A 200 19.00 -16.76 13.44
N GLN A 201 19.04 -15.43 13.35
CA GLN A 201 20.13 -14.74 12.70
C GLN A 201 21.42 -15.08 13.45
N PRO A 202 22.52 -15.34 12.73
CA PRO A 202 23.81 -15.55 13.36
C PRO A 202 24.09 -14.35 14.25
N LYS A 203 24.53 -14.62 15.47
CA LYS A 203 24.86 -13.57 16.44
C LYS A 203 26.33 -13.27 16.30
N ALA A 204 26.68 -11.98 16.24
CA ALA A 204 28.08 -11.59 16.26
C ALA A 204 28.70 -12.04 17.59
N THR A 205 29.96 -12.47 17.58
CA THR A 205 30.71 -12.67 18.83
C THR A 205 31.40 -11.37 19.25
N PRO A 206 31.66 -11.14 20.56
CA PRO A 206 32.39 -9.94 21.00
C PRO A 206 33.76 -9.77 20.35
N ALA A 207 34.42 -10.88 19.98
CA ALA A 207 35.73 -10.90 19.35
C ALA A 207 35.71 -10.34 17.91
N GLU A 208 34.55 -10.35 17.24
CA GLU A 208 34.38 -9.77 15.90
C GLU A 208 34.33 -8.23 15.90
N VAL A 209 34.21 -7.61 17.08
CA VAL A 209 34.00 -6.17 17.20
C VAL A 209 35.29 -5.48 17.66
N PRO A 210 36.01 -4.77 16.78
CA PRO A 210 37.25 -4.10 17.14
C PRO A 210 36.99 -2.93 18.10
N LEU A 211 37.62 -2.97 19.27
CA LEU A 211 37.55 -1.88 20.27
C LEU A 211 38.42 -0.70 19.84
N GLY A 212 37.95 0.52 20.12
CA GLY A 212 38.72 1.76 19.90
C GLY A 212 38.78 2.27 18.45
N CYS A 213 38.46 1.43 17.45
CA CYS A 213 38.36 1.81 16.04
C CYS A 213 36.89 2.04 15.64
N PRO A 214 36.56 3.11 14.89
CA PRO A 214 35.20 3.30 14.37
C PRO A 214 34.75 2.11 13.51
N VAL A 215 33.54 1.63 13.77
CA VAL A 215 32.87 0.56 13.01
C VAL A 215 31.52 1.01 12.50
N ASP A 216 31.13 0.50 11.34
CA ASP A 216 29.83 0.77 10.74
C ASP A 216 28.81 -0.32 11.11
N LEU A 217 27.65 0.12 11.60
CA LEU A 217 26.54 -0.71 12.05
C LEU A 217 25.31 -0.41 11.21
N VAL A 218 24.76 -1.43 10.56
CA VAL A 218 23.47 -1.34 9.86
C VAL A 218 22.35 -1.56 10.86
N VAL A 219 21.46 -0.58 11.03
CA VAL A 219 20.30 -0.69 11.93
C VAL A 219 19.25 -1.60 11.31
N LEU A 220 18.78 -2.60 12.05
CA LEU A 220 17.77 -3.55 11.60
C LEU A 220 16.41 -3.35 12.27
N ALA A 221 16.42 -2.99 13.56
CA ALA A 221 15.21 -2.74 14.36
C ALA A 221 15.55 -1.85 15.56
N THR A 222 14.61 -1.02 16.01
CA THR A 222 14.81 -0.14 17.16
C THR A 222 14.40 -0.82 18.46
N LYS A 223 14.95 -0.35 19.58
CA LYS A 223 14.64 -0.82 20.93
C LYS A 223 14.50 0.37 21.86
N THR A 224 13.89 0.15 23.02
CA THR A 224 13.74 1.18 24.06
C THR A 224 15.07 1.76 24.54
N THR A 225 16.16 1.01 24.44
CA THR A 225 17.49 1.36 24.97
C THR A 225 18.59 1.11 23.93
N GLY A 226 18.28 1.38 22.66
CA GLY A 226 19.22 1.31 21.55
C GLY A 226 18.64 0.66 20.30
N ALA A 227 19.41 -0.18 19.61
CA ALA A 227 18.98 -0.83 18.37
C ALA A 227 19.62 -2.20 18.15
N THR A 228 18.89 -3.07 17.47
CA THR A 228 19.47 -4.30 16.90
C THR A 228 20.17 -3.92 15.60
N CYS A 229 21.45 -4.24 15.47
CA CYS A 229 22.28 -3.86 14.34
C CYS A 229 23.07 -5.05 13.80
N ARG A 230 23.48 -4.97 12.53
CA ARG A 230 24.46 -5.88 11.92
C ARG A 230 25.75 -5.11 11.68
N LEU A 231 26.88 -5.70 12.04
CA LEU A 231 28.20 -5.13 11.75
C LEU A 231 28.47 -5.21 10.25
N GLN A 232 28.92 -4.11 9.64
CA GLN A 232 29.21 -4.10 8.20
C GLN A 232 30.32 -5.12 7.87
N GLY A 233 30.11 -5.91 6.81
CA GLY A 233 31.01 -7.01 6.43
C GLY A 233 30.81 -8.32 7.21
N HIS A 234 29.92 -8.34 8.20
CA HIS A 234 29.58 -9.54 8.98
C HIS A 234 28.08 -9.87 8.83
N GLU A 235 27.75 -11.16 8.96
CA GLU A 235 26.34 -11.60 9.05
C GLU A 235 25.80 -11.48 10.49
N GLY A 236 26.72 -11.43 11.46
CA GLY A 236 26.43 -11.40 12.89
C GLY A 236 25.64 -10.16 13.33
N VAL A 237 24.55 -10.41 14.08
CA VAL A 237 23.74 -9.35 14.70
C VAL A 237 24.20 -9.08 16.14
N LEU A 238 24.23 -7.80 16.51
CA LEU A 238 24.53 -7.30 17.85
C LEU A 238 23.49 -6.26 18.30
N VAL A 239 23.55 -5.85 19.56
CA VAL A 239 22.71 -4.79 20.12
C VAL A 239 23.56 -3.58 20.46
N LEU A 240 23.38 -2.50 19.71
CA LEU A 240 23.90 -1.19 20.07
C LEU A 240 23.08 -0.68 21.26
N ARG A 241 23.74 -0.48 22.40
CA ARG A 241 23.18 0.23 23.56
C ARG A 241 23.46 1.70 23.40
N ASP A 242 22.39 2.47 23.40
CA ASP A 242 22.42 3.90 23.21
C ASP A 242 21.22 4.48 23.95
N ASP A 243 21.36 5.69 24.47
CA ASP A 243 20.19 6.42 24.94
C ASP A 243 19.27 6.63 23.74
N PRO A 244 17.94 6.46 23.88
CA PRO A 244 17.02 6.43 22.75
C PRO A 244 17.08 7.74 21.97
N THR A 245 17.86 7.75 20.90
CA THR A 245 17.93 8.87 19.97
C THR A 245 16.89 8.69 18.87
N LYS A 246 16.31 9.80 18.41
CA LYS A 246 15.22 9.81 17.43
C LYS A 246 15.64 9.35 16.03
N ASP A 247 16.94 9.14 15.81
CA ASP A 247 17.52 9.01 14.47
C ASP A 247 17.99 7.58 14.15
N LEU A 248 17.79 6.64 15.08
CA LEU A 248 17.96 5.21 14.81
C LEU A 248 16.67 4.69 14.16
N ILE A 249 16.75 4.35 12.87
CA ILE A 249 15.68 3.68 12.14
C ILE A 249 16.27 2.54 11.29
N PRO A 250 15.50 1.47 10.98
CA PRO A 250 15.97 0.40 10.13
C PRO A 250 16.50 0.90 8.77
N GLY A 251 17.61 0.33 8.30
CA GLY A 251 18.26 0.65 7.03
C GLY A 251 19.20 1.86 7.05
N ARG A 252 19.44 2.48 8.23
CA ARG A 252 20.51 3.48 8.42
C ARG A 252 21.84 2.81 8.75
N VAL A 253 22.94 3.48 8.40
CA VAL A 253 24.30 3.08 8.78
C VAL A 253 24.83 4.05 9.83
N ILE A 254 25.17 3.51 10.99
CA ILE A 254 25.71 4.27 12.14
C ILE A 254 27.18 3.92 12.31
N THR A 255 28.04 4.92 12.29
CA THR A 255 29.44 4.74 12.66
C THR A 255 29.58 4.94 14.16
N VAL A 256 30.05 3.91 14.87
CA VAL A 256 30.25 3.93 16.32
C VAL A 256 31.70 3.60 16.63
N LYS A 257 32.34 4.35 17.52
CA LYS A 257 33.64 4.01 18.10
C LYS A 257 33.40 3.17 19.36
N PRO A 258 33.64 1.84 19.35
CA PRO A 258 33.27 0.98 20.46
C PRO A 258 34.12 1.25 21.70
N GLU A 259 33.46 1.49 22.83
CA GLU A 259 34.08 1.66 24.15
C GLU A 259 33.97 0.37 24.98
N ARG A 260 32.83 -0.31 24.87
CA ARG A 260 32.53 -1.55 25.60
C ARG A 260 31.77 -2.51 24.71
N VAL A 261 32.20 -3.77 24.70
CA VAL A 261 31.51 -4.87 24.05
C VAL A 261 31.40 -6.02 25.04
N TRP A 262 30.22 -6.61 25.17
CA TRP A 262 29.99 -7.72 26.11
C TRP A 262 28.92 -8.67 25.61
N SER A 263 28.93 -9.91 26.11
CA SER A 263 27.88 -10.90 25.85
C SER A 263 26.93 -10.98 27.04
N TYR A 264 25.63 -11.04 26.78
CA TYR A 264 24.61 -11.33 27.79
C TYR A 264 23.45 -12.12 27.18
N GLN A 265 23.02 -13.19 27.85
CA GLN A 265 22.01 -14.14 27.35
C GLN A 265 22.27 -14.57 25.90
N GLY A 266 23.56 -14.85 25.61
CA GLY A 266 24.04 -15.26 24.29
C GLY A 266 23.89 -14.20 23.20
N SER A 267 23.67 -12.92 23.51
CA SER A 267 23.64 -11.82 22.54
C SER A 267 24.81 -10.88 22.80
N THR A 268 25.41 -10.35 21.74
CA THR A 268 26.50 -9.37 21.84
C THR A 268 25.93 -7.97 21.91
N TYR A 269 26.41 -7.20 22.87
CA TYR A 269 26.06 -5.82 23.10
C TYR A 269 27.28 -4.94 22.88
N LEU A 270 27.06 -3.76 22.34
CA LEU A 270 28.07 -2.75 22.10
C LEU A 270 27.58 -1.41 22.62
N ARG A 271 28.45 -0.69 23.32
CA ARG A 271 28.28 0.72 23.70
C ARG A 271 29.52 1.49 23.22
N GLY A 272 29.29 2.67 22.67
CA GLY A 272 30.38 3.54 22.23
C GLY A 272 29.87 4.88 21.75
N GLU A 273 30.81 5.76 21.41
CA GLU A 273 30.56 7.09 20.87
C GLU A 273 30.03 6.98 19.43
N LYS A 274 28.89 7.62 19.15
CA LYS A 274 28.35 7.71 17.78
C LYS A 274 29.06 8.83 17.04
N VAL A 275 29.74 8.47 15.96
CA VAL A 275 30.53 9.39 15.13
C VAL A 275 29.72 9.89 13.94
N ALA A 276 28.92 9.02 13.32
CA ALA A 276 28.12 9.39 12.16
C ALA A 276 26.83 8.58 12.09
N ASN A 277 25.83 9.16 11.42
CA ASN A 277 24.57 8.51 11.08
C ASN A 277 24.23 8.88 9.63
N ARG A 278 24.21 7.92 8.71
CA ARG A 278 24.06 8.16 7.28
C ARG A 278 23.10 7.19 6.58
N LEU A 279 22.61 7.62 5.42
CA LEU A 279 21.87 6.77 4.49
C LEU A 279 22.84 6.34 3.41
N ASP A 280 23.17 5.06 3.40
CA ASP A 280 24.15 4.48 2.46
C ASP A 280 23.65 3.10 2.05
N ALA A 281 22.79 3.07 1.03
CA ALA A 281 22.17 1.83 0.56
C ALA A 281 23.20 0.81 0.02
N ALA A 282 24.33 1.28 -0.51
CA ALA A 282 25.41 0.43 -0.99
C ALA A 282 26.12 -0.28 0.18
N ALA A 283 26.33 0.42 1.30
CA ALA A 283 26.91 -0.15 2.51
C ALA A 283 26.02 -1.18 3.21
N LEU A 284 24.72 -1.26 2.87
CA LEU A 284 23.81 -2.27 3.44
C LEU A 284 24.17 -3.70 2.99
N GLY A 285 24.88 -3.87 1.86
CA GLY A 285 25.25 -5.19 1.34
C GLY A 285 24.05 -6.04 0.92
N LEU A 286 23.00 -5.40 0.40
CA LEU A 286 21.77 -6.07 -0.05
C LEU A 286 21.91 -6.51 -1.51
N VAL A 287 21.35 -7.68 -1.83
CA VAL A 287 21.08 -8.06 -3.22
C VAL A 287 19.92 -7.20 -3.74
N PRO A 288 20.08 -6.41 -4.82
CA PRO A 288 19.00 -5.59 -5.35
C PRO A 288 17.74 -6.42 -5.64
N LEU A 289 16.55 -5.84 -5.42
CA LEU A 289 15.27 -6.45 -5.77
C LEU A 289 15.24 -6.77 -7.27
N ALA A 290 14.80 -7.97 -7.67
CA ALA A 290 14.65 -8.30 -9.08
C ALA A 290 13.59 -7.41 -9.76
N LEU A 291 13.79 -7.13 -11.05
CA LEU A 291 12.84 -6.38 -11.88
C LEU A 291 12.28 -7.29 -12.97
N LYS A 292 10.98 -7.56 -12.92
CA LYS A 292 10.24 -8.25 -13.97
C LYS A 292 9.84 -7.28 -15.07
N ALA A 293 10.24 -7.55 -16.30
CA ALA A 293 9.81 -6.75 -17.45
C ALA A 293 8.36 -7.08 -17.84
N TRP A 294 7.56 -6.03 -18.07
CA TRP A 294 6.17 -6.12 -18.53
C TRP A 294 5.99 -5.66 -19.98
N GLY A 295 7.09 -5.48 -20.72
CA GLY A 295 7.06 -5.02 -22.10
C GLY A 295 7.04 -3.51 -22.22
N LEU A 296 6.42 -3.00 -23.29
CA LEU A 296 6.42 -1.57 -23.63
C LEU A 296 5.11 -0.93 -23.18
N TRP A 297 5.21 0.10 -22.35
CA TRP A 297 4.11 1.00 -22.01
C TRP A 297 4.05 2.13 -23.05
N ASP A 298 2.89 2.36 -23.66
CA ASP A 298 2.66 3.47 -24.58
C ASP A 298 1.73 4.52 -23.92
N PRO A 299 2.14 5.79 -23.80
CA PRO A 299 1.26 6.84 -23.30
C PRO A 299 -0.04 6.95 -24.10
N LYS A 300 -0.07 6.61 -25.39
CA LYS A 300 -1.28 6.69 -26.23
C LYS A 300 -2.40 5.74 -25.78
N ASP A 301 -2.06 4.68 -25.06
CA ASP A 301 -3.03 3.73 -24.52
C ASP A 301 -3.62 4.18 -23.18
N CYS A 302 -3.09 5.28 -22.62
CA CYS A 302 -3.54 5.85 -21.35
C CYS A 302 -4.57 6.96 -21.59
N TYR A 303 -5.47 7.13 -20.63
CA TYR A 303 -6.41 8.24 -20.61
C TYR A 303 -5.74 9.49 -20.02
N TRP A 304 -5.79 10.60 -20.75
CA TRP A 304 -5.17 11.88 -20.36
C TRP A 304 -6.15 13.05 -20.26
N GLY A 305 -7.44 12.77 -20.36
CA GLY A 305 -8.49 13.77 -20.59
C GLY A 305 -9.31 13.43 -21.83
N GLU A 306 -10.32 14.26 -22.10
CA GLU A 306 -11.13 14.14 -23.31
C GLU A 306 -10.30 14.54 -24.56
N GLU A 307 -10.62 13.96 -25.73
CA GLU A 307 -9.81 14.15 -26.96
C GLU A 307 -9.72 15.62 -27.43
N ASP A 308 -10.69 16.45 -27.06
CA ASP A 308 -10.79 17.87 -27.39
C ASP A 308 -10.14 18.79 -26.34
N GLN A 309 -9.71 18.25 -25.20
CA GLN A 309 -9.09 19.02 -24.14
C GLN A 309 -7.56 19.06 -24.29
N PRO A 310 -6.93 20.22 -24.04
CA PRO A 310 -5.48 20.31 -24.09
C PRO A 310 -4.86 19.48 -22.97
N LEU A 311 -3.79 18.73 -23.29
CA LEU A 311 -3.01 18.04 -22.28
C LEU A 311 -2.55 19.01 -21.20
N GLU A 312 -2.76 18.61 -19.95
CA GLU A 312 -2.27 19.33 -18.78
C GLU A 312 -0.74 19.42 -18.80
N ALA A 313 -0.20 20.50 -18.22
CA ALA A 313 1.23 20.81 -18.29
C ALA A 313 2.13 19.67 -17.76
N TRP A 314 1.70 18.97 -16.71
CA TRP A 314 2.43 17.84 -16.12
C TRP A 314 2.48 16.61 -17.03
N ALA A 315 1.44 16.39 -17.85
CA ALA A 315 1.30 15.22 -18.71
C ALA A 315 2.07 15.37 -20.03
N ARG A 316 2.23 16.59 -20.54
CA ARG A 316 2.92 16.91 -21.80
C ARG A 316 4.31 16.24 -21.93
N PRO A 317 5.25 16.38 -20.97
CA PRO A 317 6.57 15.76 -21.10
C PRO A 317 6.51 14.23 -21.12
N ILE A 318 5.57 13.63 -20.38
CA ILE A 318 5.39 12.17 -20.33
C ILE A 318 4.86 11.65 -21.67
N VAL A 319 3.85 12.30 -22.23
CA VAL A 319 3.27 11.94 -23.53
C VAL A 319 4.29 12.15 -24.65
N ALA A 320 5.03 13.28 -24.63
CA ALA A 320 6.05 13.60 -25.61
C ALA A 320 7.21 12.59 -25.63
N ARG A 321 7.56 12.02 -24.47
CA ARG A 321 8.58 10.96 -24.37
C ARG A 321 8.19 9.68 -25.11
N GLY A 322 6.90 9.43 -25.32
CA GLY A 322 6.40 8.28 -26.05
C GLY A 322 6.61 6.94 -25.32
N PRO A 323 6.65 5.82 -26.05
CA PRO A 323 6.72 4.50 -25.44
C PRO A 323 7.98 4.26 -24.61
N ARG A 324 7.80 3.56 -23.46
CA ARG A 324 8.85 3.26 -22.49
C ARG A 324 8.72 1.84 -21.94
N PRO A 325 9.81 1.15 -21.61
CA PRO A 325 9.73 -0.15 -20.99
C PRO A 325 9.08 -0.07 -19.60
N SER A 326 8.21 -1.03 -19.28
CA SER A 326 7.52 -1.15 -18.00
C SER A 326 8.10 -2.28 -17.17
N PHE A 327 8.21 -2.08 -15.86
CA PHE A 327 8.79 -3.03 -14.93
C PHE A 327 7.96 -3.19 -13.66
N GLU A 328 8.14 -4.33 -13.01
CA GLU A 328 7.61 -4.63 -11.69
C GLU A 328 8.75 -5.11 -10.77
N PHE A 329 8.85 -4.52 -9.59
CA PHE A 329 9.72 -5.06 -8.53
C PHE A 329 9.24 -6.43 -8.06
N GLU A 330 10.16 -7.32 -7.70
CA GLU A 330 9.81 -8.52 -6.95
C GLU A 330 9.06 -8.16 -5.65
N ALA A 331 8.05 -8.97 -5.31
CA ALA A 331 7.35 -8.82 -4.04
C ALA A 331 8.26 -9.33 -2.92
N CYS A 332 8.68 -8.43 -2.02
CA CYS A 332 9.47 -8.77 -0.85
C CYS A 332 8.64 -8.61 0.43
N LEU A 333 8.09 -9.73 0.90
CA LEU A 333 7.32 -9.80 2.15
C LEU A 333 7.81 -10.98 3.00
N PRO A 334 8.81 -10.78 3.87
CA PRO A 334 9.43 -11.88 4.60
C PRO A 334 8.42 -12.66 5.44
N GLY A 335 8.60 -13.98 5.52
CA GLY A 335 7.83 -14.85 6.42
C GLY A 335 6.35 -15.06 6.04
N THR A 336 5.91 -14.57 4.87
CA THR A 336 4.58 -14.88 4.32
C THR A 336 4.62 -16.10 3.40
N ASP A 337 3.50 -16.81 3.40
CA ASP A 337 3.22 -17.86 2.42
C ASP A 337 2.48 -17.19 1.25
N PRO A 338 2.99 -17.26 0.01
CA PRO A 338 2.35 -16.66 -1.17
C PRO A 338 0.89 -17.11 -1.40
N GLU A 339 0.50 -18.27 -0.87
CA GLU A 339 -0.85 -18.81 -1.01
C GLU A 339 -1.81 -18.38 0.13
N ASP A 340 -1.29 -17.73 1.18
CA ASP A 340 -2.05 -17.24 2.35
C ASP A 340 -2.11 -15.70 2.37
N TRP A 341 -3.04 -15.17 1.58
CA TRP A 341 -3.30 -13.73 1.45
C TRP A 341 -4.05 -13.13 2.65
N GLU A 342 -4.61 -13.95 3.54
CA GLU A 342 -5.36 -13.50 4.72
C GLU A 342 -4.45 -13.07 5.88
N SER A 343 -3.15 -13.39 5.78
CA SER A 343 -2.18 -13.23 6.86
C SER A 343 -1.08 -12.20 6.59
N ASP A 344 -1.36 -11.19 5.76
CA ASP A 344 -0.39 -10.14 5.41
C ASP A 344 0.04 -9.33 6.66
N PRO A 345 1.32 -9.39 7.08
CA PRO A 345 1.82 -8.68 8.26
C PRO A 345 1.75 -7.15 8.11
N ILE A 346 1.72 -6.61 6.88
CA ILE A 346 1.49 -5.19 6.64
C ILE A 346 0.06 -4.81 7.04
N GLN A 347 -0.95 -5.58 6.61
CA GLN A 347 -2.34 -5.35 6.99
C GLN A 347 -2.54 -5.48 8.50
N VAL A 348 -1.86 -6.45 9.14
CA VAL A 348 -1.87 -6.59 10.60
C VAL A 348 -1.32 -5.34 11.28
N ALA A 349 -0.17 -4.82 10.82
CA ALA A 349 0.41 -3.60 11.39
C ALA A 349 -0.50 -2.37 11.22
N ILE A 350 -1.16 -2.23 10.07
CA ILE A 350 -2.15 -1.16 9.83
C ILE A 350 -3.33 -1.30 10.79
N GLY A 351 -3.89 -2.51 10.91
CA GLY A 351 -4.99 -2.79 11.84
C GLY A 351 -4.65 -2.49 13.30
N ASP A 352 -3.42 -2.84 13.73
CA ASP A 352 -2.91 -2.50 15.05
C ASP A 352 -2.76 -0.99 15.26
N TRP A 353 -2.26 -0.28 14.25
CA TRP A 353 -2.11 1.17 14.30
C TRP A 353 -3.46 1.88 14.47
N ASN A 354 -4.44 1.52 13.63
CA ASN A 354 -5.78 2.11 13.65
C ASN A 354 -6.55 1.76 14.93
N SER A 355 -6.30 0.58 15.51
CA SER A 355 -6.88 0.16 16.79
C SER A 355 -6.14 0.72 18.01
N GLY A 356 -5.18 1.64 17.84
CA GLY A 356 -4.45 2.29 18.92
C GLY A 356 -3.26 1.49 19.48
N ARG A 357 -3.01 0.26 19.02
CA ARG A 357 -1.85 -0.59 19.41
C ARG A 357 -0.57 -0.19 18.66
N LYS A 358 -0.26 1.11 18.66
CA LYS A 358 0.83 1.71 17.85
C LYS A 358 2.20 1.07 18.07
N ALA A 359 2.53 0.73 19.32
CA ALA A 359 3.80 0.09 19.63
C ALA A 359 3.92 -1.33 19.04
N GLN A 360 2.80 -2.07 18.94
CA GLN A 360 2.78 -3.38 18.29
C GLN A 360 2.91 -3.24 16.77
N ALA A 361 2.18 -2.30 16.16
CA ALA A 361 2.27 -2.01 14.73
C ALA A 361 3.72 -1.73 14.30
N ILE A 362 4.43 -0.87 15.02
CA ILE A 362 5.85 -0.57 14.76
C ILE A 362 6.71 -1.83 14.91
N ARG A 363 6.51 -2.63 15.96
CA ARG A 363 7.27 -3.88 16.17
C ARG A 363 7.11 -4.87 15.02
N VAL A 364 5.91 -5.00 14.45
CA VAL A 364 5.66 -5.89 13.31
C VAL A 364 6.46 -5.42 12.09
N LEU A 365 6.38 -4.14 11.75
CA LEU A 365 7.11 -3.59 10.60
C LEU A 365 8.63 -3.65 10.78
N GLU A 366 9.14 -3.36 11.98
CA GLU A 366 10.57 -3.50 12.26
C GLU A 366 11.03 -4.96 12.28
N ALA A 367 10.15 -5.91 12.62
CA ALA A 367 10.45 -7.33 12.47
C ALA A 367 10.59 -7.73 11.00
N LEU A 368 9.78 -7.15 10.10
CA LEU A 368 9.93 -7.33 8.65
C LEU A 368 11.27 -6.74 8.16
N CYS A 369 11.60 -5.51 8.55
CA CYS A 369 12.88 -4.89 8.21
C CYS A 369 14.09 -5.68 8.71
N ARG A 370 13.99 -6.28 9.91
CA ARG A 370 15.04 -7.13 10.45
C ARG A 370 15.18 -8.44 9.69
N ALA A 371 14.09 -9.01 9.19
CA ALA A 371 14.11 -10.22 8.39
C ALA A 371 14.66 -9.96 6.97
N ASP A 372 14.19 -8.92 6.30
CA ASP A 372 14.74 -8.43 5.04
C ASP A 372 14.52 -6.92 4.91
N LEU A 373 15.61 -6.15 4.88
CA LEU A 373 15.56 -4.69 4.69
C LEU A 373 14.96 -4.30 3.33
N ARG A 374 14.92 -5.23 2.36
CA ARG A 374 14.31 -5.04 1.05
C ARG A 374 12.78 -5.02 1.08
N CYS A 375 12.15 -5.28 2.24
CA CYS A 375 10.72 -5.07 2.44
C CYS A 375 10.38 -3.57 2.44
N LEU A 376 10.26 -3.00 1.23
CA LEU A 376 10.00 -1.57 1.06
C LEU A 376 8.67 -1.13 1.67
N ASP A 377 7.69 -2.03 1.78
CA ASP A 377 6.36 -1.68 2.29
C ASP A 377 6.42 -1.43 3.80
N ALA A 378 7.30 -2.13 4.52
CA ALA A 378 7.57 -1.86 5.92
C ALA A 378 8.13 -0.44 6.13
N HIS A 379 9.06 0.01 5.27
CA HIS A 379 9.57 1.39 5.31
C HIS A 379 8.49 2.41 4.97
N ALA A 380 7.67 2.14 3.95
CA ALA A 380 6.55 3.01 3.58
C ALA A 380 5.56 3.20 4.74
N HIS A 381 5.19 2.13 5.43
CA HIS A 381 4.23 2.19 6.53
C HIS A 381 4.84 2.75 7.82
N LEU A 382 6.12 2.46 8.13
CA LEU A 382 6.83 3.14 9.23
C LEU A 382 6.89 4.65 9.01
N GLY A 383 7.15 5.09 7.77
CA GLY A 383 7.09 6.50 7.40
C GLY A 383 5.69 7.09 7.62
N ALA A 384 4.66 6.40 7.14
CA ALA A 384 3.26 6.87 7.25
C ALA A 384 2.83 7.03 8.71
N PHE A 385 3.22 6.11 9.59
CA PHE A 385 2.94 6.18 11.03
C PHE A 385 3.59 7.39 11.72
N HIS A 386 4.73 7.86 11.21
CA HIS A 386 5.42 9.03 11.75
C HIS A 386 5.00 10.35 11.10
N PHE A 387 4.50 10.33 9.87
CA PHE A 387 4.27 11.52 9.04
C PHE A 387 3.53 12.65 9.76
N GLU A 388 2.45 12.32 10.47
CA GLU A 388 1.60 13.34 11.08
C GLU A 388 2.24 14.09 12.25
N ARG A 389 3.16 13.45 12.99
CA ARG A 389 3.74 14.04 14.22
C ARG A 389 5.22 14.36 14.09
N HIS A 390 5.91 13.64 13.22
CA HIS A 390 7.37 13.64 13.07
C HIS A 390 7.76 13.51 11.59
N PRO A 391 7.47 14.52 10.75
CA PRO A 391 7.79 14.48 9.32
C PRO A 391 9.28 14.26 9.03
N GLU A 392 10.18 14.73 9.91
CA GLU A 392 11.61 14.48 9.84
C GLU A 392 11.95 12.99 9.96
N ARG A 393 11.27 12.27 10.85
CA ARG A 393 11.47 10.83 11.05
C ARG A 393 10.79 10.03 9.96
N ALA A 394 9.63 10.47 9.50
CA ALA A 394 8.94 9.88 8.36
C ALA A 394 9.80 9.96 7.08
N LEU A 395 10.40 11.12 6.82
CA LEU A 395 11.31 11.34 5.72
C LEU A 395 12.46 10.33 5.72
N MET A 396 13.07 10.07 6.89
CA MET A 396 14.16 9.10 6.98
C MET A 396 13.71 7.69 6.54
N HIS A 397 12.54 7.21 6.98
CA HIS A 397 12.02 5.90 6.58
C HIS A 397 11.75 5.82 5.07
N TYR A 398 11.10 6.85 4.53
CA TYR A 398 10.81 6.91 3.10
C TYR A 398 12.08 6.98 2.25
N GLN A 399 13.08 7.76 2.66
CA GLN A 399 14.36 7.86 1.97
C GLN A 399 15.12 6.53 1.98
N VAL A 400 15.07 5.77 3.09
CA VAL A 400 15.63 4.40 3.14
C VAL A 400 14.96 3.51 2.09
N GLY A 401 13.62 3.47 2.06
CA GLY A 401 12.88 2.68 1.07
C GLY A 401 13.19 3.06 -0.38
N VAL A 402 13.25 4.37 -0.68
CA VAL A 402 13.65 4.87 -2.00
C VAL A 402 15.09 4.47 -2.34
N ALA A 403 16.03 4.62 -1.40
CA ALA A 403 17.44 4.31 -1.64
C ALA A 403 17.67 2.81 -1.91
N ILE A 404 16.98 1.93 -1.17
CA ILE A 404 17.03 0.49 -1.39
C ILE A 404 16.43 0.14 -2.77
N GLY A 405 15.24 0.66 -3.11
CA GLY A 405 14.65 0.41 -4.43
C GLY A 405 15.48 0.94 -5.60
N ARG A 406 16.23 2.04 -5.39
CA ARG A 406 17.15 2.59 -6.39
C ARG A 406 18.35 1.68 -6.67
N LEU A 407 18.71 0.75 -5.79
CA LEU A 407 19.74 -0.25 -6.07
C LEU A 407 19.36 -1.12 -7.29
N SER A 408 18.07 -1.39 -7.49
CA SER A 408 17.57 -2.18 -8.63
C SER A 408 17.40 -1.35 -9.90
N LEU A 409 16.89 -0.12 -9.77
CA LEU A 409 16.58 0.72 -10.92
C LEU A 409 17.84 1.35 -11.53
N GLY A 410 18.84 1.66 -10.70
CA GLY A 410 20.01 2.45 -11.08
C GLY A 410 19.71 3.95 -11.16
N SER A 411 20.74 4.76 -11.39
CA SER A 411 20.65 6.23 -11.37
C SER A 411 19.99 6.84 -12.60
N LYS A 412 19.91 6.10 -13.72
CA LYS A 412 19.41 6.58 -15.02
C LYS A 412 18.12 5.88 -15.47
N PHE A 413 17.38 5.29 -14.54
CA PHE A 413 16.15 4.57 -14.88
C PHE A 413 15.14 5.50 -15.58
N ASP A 414 14.71 5.11 -16.77
CA ASP A 414 13.77 5.86 -17.62
C ASP A 414 12.55 5.00 -18.02
N GLY A 415 12.26 3.96 -17.26
CA GLY A 415 11.10 3.09 -17.45
C GLY A 415 9.87 3.57 -16.68
N VAL A 416 8.81 2.77 -16.79
CA VAL A 416 7.54 2.95 -16.07
C VAL A 416 7.39 1.91 -14.97
N LEU A 417 6.91 2.36 -13.83
CA LEU A 417 6.51 1.55 -12.68
C LEU A 417 5.00 1.74 -12.49
N ALA A 418 4.20 0.93 -13.19
CA ALA A 418 2.75 1.04 -13.13
C ALA A 418 2.24 0.64 -11.73
N TRP A 419 1.30 1.40 -11.18
CA TRP A 419 0.63 1.10 -9.90
C TRP A 419 -0.12 -0.24 -9.87
N GLY A 420 -0.59 -0.70 -11.05
CA GLY A 420 -1.26 -1.99 -11.20
C GLY A 420 -0.37 -3.19 -10.89
N CYS A 421 0.95 -3.04 -11.05
CA CYS A 421 1.94 -4.01 -10.64
C CYS A 421 2.21 -3.85 -9.13
N LEU A 422 1.70 -4.78 -8.32
CA LEU A 422 1.65 -4.63 -6.86
C LEU A 422 3.05 -4.46 -6.24
N GLY A 423 4.07 -5.10 -6.81
CA GLY A 423 5.45 -4.96 -6.36
C GLY A 423 6.00 -3.53 -6.43
N ASN A 424 5.44 -2.67 -7.30
CA ASN A 424 5.86 -1.27 -7.43
C ASN A 424 5.31 -0.36 -6.33
N ARG A 425 4.15 -0.71 -5.76
CA ARG A 425 3.43 0.17 -4.82
C ARG A 425 4.27 0.58 -3.61
N PRO A 426 5.02 -0.32 -2.95
CA PRO A 426 5.89 0.05 -1.85
C PRO A 426 6.92 1.14 -2.19
N TYR A 427 7.59 1.01 -3.35
CA TYR A 427 8.57 2.00 -3.80
C TYR A 427 7.90 3.35 -4.11
N LEU A 428 6.78 3.33 -4.83
CA LEU A 428 6.02 4.53 -5.19
C LEU A 428 5.43 5.23 -3.95
N ARG A 429 4.98 4.49 -2.94
CA ARG A 429 4.58 5.03 -1.64
C ARG A 429 5.73 5.70 -0.92
N CYS A 430 6.92 5.08 -0.91
CA CYS A 430 8.10 5.71 -0.34
C CYS A 430 8.44 7.02 -1.06
N LEU A 431 8.45 7.02 -2.39
CA LEU A 431 8.77 8.21 -3.17
C LEU A 431 7.76 9.34 -2.93
N HIS A 432 6.47 9.03 -2.92
CA HIS A 432 5.42 9.98 -2.56
C HIS A 432 5.60 10.52 -1.14
N GLY A 433 5.87 9.64 -0.18
CA GLY A 433 6.14 10.01 1.21
C GLY A 433 7.33 10.97 1.36
N VAL A 434 8.41 10.78 0.59
CA VAL A 434 9.52 11.76 0.52
C VAL A 434 8.99 13.12 0.08
N GLY A 435 8.23 13.18 -1.02
CA GLY A 435 7.69 14.44 -1.56
C GLY A 435 6.81 15.18 -0.55
N LEU A 436 5.90 14.45 0.10
CA LEU A 436 5.02 15.01 1.14
C LEU A 436 5.82 15.52 2.35
N CYS A 437 6.83 14.77 2.80
CA CYS A 437 7.67 15.20 3.92
C CYS A 437 8.50 16.44 3.56
N MET A 438 9.08 16.48 2.36
CA MET A 438 9.84 17.64 1.88
C MET A 438 8.95 18.88 1.82
N TRP A 439 7.73 18.75 1.29
CA TRP A 439 6.77 19.85 1.26
C TRP A 439 6.44 20.33 2.67
N ARG A 440 6.11 19.42 3.59
CA ARG A 440 5.79 19.74 4.99
C ARG A 440 6.95 20.34 5.77
N LEU A 441 8.19 20.10 5.34
CA LEU A 441 9.40 20.69 5.91
C LEU A 441 9.84 22.00 5.21
N GLY A 442 9.07 22.49 4.22
CA GLY A 442 9.37 23.71 3.48
C GLY A 442 10.44 23.55 2.39
N CYS A 443 10.86 22.32 2.08
CA CYS A 443 11.81 22.01 1.01
C CYS A 443 11.07 21.90 -0.34
N PHE A 444 10.53 23.01 -0.83
CA PHE A 444 9.67 23.03 -2.02
C PHE A 444 10.34 22.52 -3.30
N ASP A 445 11.57 22.95 -3.57
CA ASP A 445 12.27 22.59 -4.81
C ASP A 445 12.61 21.08 -4.86
N ASP A 446 12.92 20.49 -3.69
CA ASP A 446 13.12 19.04 -3.55
C ASP A 446 11.79 18.27 -3.69
N ALA A 447 10.71 18.78 -3.09
CA ALA A 447 9.38 18.19 -3.19
C ALA A 447 8.89 18.16 -4.64
N GLU A 448 9.03 19.27 -5.38
CA GLU A 448 8.71 19.36 -6.80
C GLU A 448 9.48 18.31 -7.60
N THR A 449 10.81 18.23 -7.42
CA THR A 449 11.66 17.25 -8.10
C THR A 449 11.19 15.81 -7.85
N VAL A 450 10.79 15.51 -6.61
CA VAL A 450 10.30 14.18 -6.22
C VAL A 450 8.94 13.88 -6.85
N PHE A 451 8.00 14.83 -6.87
CA PHE A 451 6.69 14.64 -7.47
C PHE A 451 6.74 14.54 -9.00
N ASP A 452 7.54 15.36 -9.67
CA ASP A 452 7.80 15.22 -11.11
C ASP A 452 8.39 13.84 -11.42
N ARG A 453 9.34 13.36 -10.60
CA ARG A 453 9.89 12.01 -10.73
C ARG A 453 8.83 10.93 -10.50
N LEU A 454 7.93 11.12 -9.53
CA LEU A 454 6.85 10.18 -9.24
C LEU A 454 5.88 10.07 -10.43
N LEU A 455 5.46 11.20 -11.00
CA LEU A 455 4.61 11.24 -12.19
C LEU A 455 5.31 10.63 -13.41
N TRP A 456 6.62 10.86 -13.55
CA TRP A 456 7.41 10.23 -14.62
C TRP A 456 7.39 8.70 -14.54
N LEU A 457 7.55 8.16 -13.32
CA LEU A 457 7.59 6.72 -13.06
C LEU A 457 6.21 6.08 -13.06
N ASN A 458 5.20 6.73 -12.50
CA ASN A 458 3.81 6.27 -12.46
C ASN A 458 2.86 7.30 -13.10
N PRO A 459 2.78 7.33 -14.44
CA PRO A 459 1.98 8.31 -15.17
C PRO A 459 0.48 8.29 -14.89
N SER A 460 -0.05 7.15 -14.42
CA SER A 460 -1.45 7.00 -14.03
C SER A 460 -1.80 7.76 -12.75
N ASP A 461 -0.79 8.30 -12.04
CA ASP A 461 -0.91 9.13 -10.86
C ASP A 461 -1.93 8.63 -9.82
N ASN A 462 -1.86 7.35 -9.49
CA ASN A 462 -2.80 6.73 -8.54
C ASN A 462 -2.71 7.30 -7.12
N GLN A 463 -1.65 8.07 -6.83
CA GLN A 463 -1.41 8.70 -5.53
C GLN A 463 -1.85 10.17 -5.49
N GLY A 464 -2.25 10.74 -6.64
CA GLY A 464 -2.76 12.11 -6.73
C GLY A 464 -1.68 13.19 -6.66
N ALA A 465 -0.44 12.89 -7.02
CA ALA A 465 0.67 13.83 -7.00
C ALA A 465 0.42 15.05 -7.92
N ARG A 466 -0.35 14.89 -9.00
CA ARG A 466 -0.68 15.99 -9.92
C ARG A 466 -1.52 17.09 -9.28
N PHE A 467 -2.29 16.77 -8.25
CA PHE A 467 -3.16 17.73 -7.56
C PHE A 467 -2.39 18.60 -6.57
N ILE A 468 -1.35 18.03 -5.95
CA ILE A 468 -0.53 18.73 -4.96
C ILE A 468 0.68 19.45 -5.59
N LEU A 469 1.14 19.01 -6.75
CA LEU A 469 2.29 19.60 -7.44
C LEU A 469 2.13 21.11 -7.75
N PRO A 470 0.96 21.63 -8.19
CA PRO A 470 0.75 23.06 -8.35
C PRO A 470 0.89 23.84 -7.03
N GLU A 471 0.39 23.29 -5.92
CA GLU A 471 0.48 23.93 -4.59
C GLU A 471 1.93 24.00 -4.09
N VAL A 472 2.71 22.94 -4.34
CA VAL A 472 4.15 22.90 -4.06
C VAL A 472 4.90 23.94 -4.89
N ARG A 473 4.60 24.05 -6.19
CA ARG A 473 5.18 25.06 -7.10
C ARG A 473 4.82 26.49 -6.69
N ALA A 474 3.60 26.69 -6.20
CA ALA A 474 3.15 27.95 -5.62
C ALA A 474 3.76 28.23 -4.24
N ARG A 475 4.57 27.31 -3.70
CA ARG A 475 5.18 27.36 -2.37
C ARG A 475 4.16 27.58 -1.24
N ARG A 476 2.94 27.04 -1.41
CA ARG A 476 1.91 27.09 -0.37
C ARG A 476 2.32 26.22 0.81
N ASP A 477 2.16 26.70 2.05
CA ASP A 477 2.46 25.89 3.22
C ASP A 477 1.56 24.66 3.31
N TRP A 478 2.12 23.53 3.75
CA TRP A 478 1.39 22.27 3.91
C TRP A 478 0.17 22.42 4.83
N LYS A 479 0.28 23.17 5.94
CA LYS A 479 -0.82 23.31 6.90
C LYS A 479 -1.93 24.15 6.30
N ASP A 480 -1.61 25.24 5.62
CA ASP A 480 -2.59 26.10 4.95
C ASP A 480 -3.34 25.34 3.85
N PHE A 481 -2.66 24.42 3.16
CA PHE A 481 -3.29 23.49 2.23
C PHE A 481 -4.19 22.48 2.96
N ALA A 482 -3.67 21.77 3.95
CA ALA A 482 -4.39 20.73 4.67
C ALA A 482 -5.58 21.26 5.48
N ASP A 483 -5.50 22.48 6.00
CA ASP A 483 -6.59 23.12 6.75
C ASP A 483 -7.66 23.68 5.81
N ALA A 484 -7.28 24.16 4.62
CA ALA A 484 -8.23 24.53 3.58
C ALA A 484 -8.95 23.29 3.03
N GLU A 485 -8.22 22.20 2.77
CA GLU A 485 -8.86 20.94 2.44
C GLU A 485 -9.84 20.57 3.54
N LYS A 486 -9.44 20.56 4.82
CA LYS A 486 -10.33 20.30 5.97
C LYS A 486 -11.53 21.23 6.12
N ALA A 487 -11.44 22.47 5.68
CA ALA A 487 -12.52 23.45 5.79
C ALA A 487 -13.55 23.31 4.66
N GLU A 488 -13.18 22.70 3.54
CA GLU A 488 -14.08 22.35 2.43
C GLU A 488 -14.87 21.06 2.70
N LEU A 489 -14.65 20.42 3.85
CA LEU A 489 -15.20 19.14 4.32
C LEU A 489 -16.37 19.35 5.28
#